data_AF-B1L7I4-F1
#
_entry.id   AF-B1L7I4-F1
#
_cell.length_a   1.000
_cell.length_b   1.000
_cell.length_c   1.000
_cell.angle_alpha   90.00
_cell.angle_beta   90.00
_cell.angle_gamma   90.00
#
_symmetry.space_group_name_H-M   'P 1'
#
loop_
_entity.id
_entity.type
_entity.pdbx_description
1 polymer ?
#
loop_
_entity_poly.entity_id
_entity_poly.type
_entity_poly.pdbx_seq_one_letter_code
_entity_poly.pdbx_strand_id
1 'polypeptide(L)'
;MRKYKTPFFFDRTVPKDFYFSVQRRLNYLGYGAVWQPRSAVRGRNRDIREILEYCLSRGIKILVTFSRNVEIPEEYEGKIRLIRLKGGRRKTVNKVIARLFLEIRRDEGAQS
;
A
#
# COMPACT_ATOMS: atom_id res chain seq x y z
N MET A 1 -9.75 -18.64 10.89
CA MET A 1 -9.18 -17.29 10.78
C MET A 1 -9.35 -16.83 9.32
N ARG A 2 -10.20 -15.82 9.02
CA ARG A 2 -10.38 -15.34 7.64
C ARG A 2 -9.04 -14.80 7.12
N LYS A 3 -8.47 -15.44 6.10
CA LYS A 3 -7.22 -14.98 5.46
C LYS A 3 -7.58 -13.78 4.58
N TYR A 4 -7.37 -12.57 5.07
CA TYR A 4 -7.64 -11.35 4.32
C TYR A 4 -6.75 -11.26 3.07
N LYS A 5 -7.31 -10.90 1.91
CA LYS A 5 -6.52 -10.50 0.73
C LYS A 5 -5.75 -9.24 1.13
N THR A 6 -4.42 -9.27 1.09
CA THR A 6 -3.57 -8.18 1.61
C THR A 6 -2.77 -7.54 0.46
N PRO A 7 -3.40 -6.76 -0.43
CA PRO A 7 -2.75 -6.24 -1.63
C PRO A 7 -2.00 -4.93 -1.38
N PHE A 8 -2.14 -4.33 -0.19
CA PHE A 8 -1.65 -2.98 0.11
C PHE A 8 -0.50 -2.98 1.11
N PHE A 9 0.54 -2.21 0.81
CA PHE A 9 1.62 -1.87 1.72
C PHE A 9 1.68 -0.36 1.90
N PHE A 10 1.67 0.09 3.15
CA PHE A 10 1.80 1.49 3.54
C PHE A 10 3.21 1.70 4.06
N ASP A 11 3.94 2.66 3.49
CA ASP A 11 5.28 2.97 3.96
C ASP A 11 5.28 3.75 5.30
N ARG A 12 6.47 4.01 5.82
CA ARG A 12 6.65 4.73 7.09
C ARG A 12 6.15 6.18 7.08
N THR A 13 5.93 6.78 5.91
CA THR A 13 5.45 8.17 5.81
C THR A 13 3.96 8.30 6.12
N VAL A 14 3.26 7.17 6.18
CA VAL A 14 1.84 7.08 6.57
C VAL A 14 1.72 7.15 8.09
N PRO A 15 1.02 8.16 8.65
CA PRO A 15 0.84 8.28 10.10
C PRO A 15 0.09 7.10 10.71
N LYS A 16 0.47 6.73 11.94
CA LYS A 16 -0.09 5.59 12.69
C LYS A 16 -1.63 5.60 12.73
N ASP A 17 -2.22 6.69 13.23
CA ASP A 17 -3.67 6.79 13.43
C ASP A 17 -4.43 6.76 12.11
N PHE A 18 -3.83 7.34 11.07
CA PHE A 18 -4.37 7.30 9.72
C PHE A 18 -4.36 5.87 9.16
N TYR A 19 -3.23 5.16 9.29
CA TYR A 19 -3.12 3.77 8.87
C TYR A 19 -4.17 2.89 9.57
N PHE A 20 -4.29 2.95 10.90
CA PHE A 20 -5.26 2.11 11.61
C PHE A 20 -6.71 2.43 11.25
N SER A 21 -7.02 3.69 10.95
CA SER A 21 -8.35 4.08 10.47
C SER A 21 -8.66 3.49 9.08
N VAL A 22 -7.67 3.50 8.17
CA VAL A 22 -7.77 2.85 6.86
C VAL A 22 -7.85 1.33 7.00
N GLN A 23 -6.96 0.73 7.80
CA GLN A 23 -6.91 -0.72 8.03
C GLN A 23 -8.24 -1.25 8.60
N ARG A 24 -8.84 -0.54 9.57
CA ARG A 24 -10.16 -0.91 10.11
C ARG A 24 -11.20 -0.97 8.99
N ARG A 25 -11.22 0.02 8.09
CA ARG A 25 -12.16 0.05 6.97
C ARG A 25 -11.87 -1.05 5.94
N LEU A 26 -10.61 -1.33 5.64
CA LEU A 26 -10.21 -2.44 4.77
C LEU A 26 -10.66 -3.79 5.34
N ASN A 27 -10.46 -4.02 6.65
CA ASN A 27 -10.86 -5.27 7.31
C ASN A 27 -12.37 -5.51 7.20
N TYR A 28 -13.19 -4.46 7.35
CA TYR A 28 -14.65 -4.55 7.13
C TYR A 28 -15.02 -4.97 5.70
N LEU A 29 -14.19 -4.62 4.72
CA LEU A 29 -14.38 -4.97 3.31
C LEU A 29 -13.76 -6.33 2.94
N GLY A 30 -13.16 -7.06 3.90
CA GLY A 30 -12.49 -8.33 3.65
C GLY A 30 -11.04 -8.23 3.16
N TYR A 31 -10.41 -7.05 3.30
CA TYR A 31 -9.04 -6.80 2.88
C TYR A 31 -8.11 -6.51 4.07
N GLY A 32 -6.85 -6.86 3.90
CA GLY A 32 -5.75 -6.54 4.82
C GLY A 32 -4.80 -5.51 4.22
N ALA A 33 -3.95 -4.95 5.07
CA ALA A 33 -2.85 -4.09 4.64
C ALA A 33 -1.65 -4.26 5.56
N VAL A 34 -0.44 -4.18 5.01
CA VAL A 34 0.80 -4.12 5.78
C VAL A 34 1.23 -2.67 5.97
N TRP A 35 1.82 -2.35 7.12
CA TRP A 35 2.45 -1.06 7.38
C TRP A 35 3.91 -1.26 7.75
N GLN A 36 4.80 -0.53 7.08
CA GLN A 36 6.25 -0.72 7.20
C GLN A 36 6.75 -0.76 8.65
N PRO A 37 6.37 0.17 9.55
CA PRO A 37 6.80 0.16 10.95
C PRO A 37 6.38 -1.07 11.76
N ARG A 38 5.44 -1.88 11.26
CA ARG A 38 4.97 -3.15 11.86
C ARG A 38 5.21 -4.36 10.95
N SER A 39 6.16 -4.27 10.02
CA SER A 39 6.49 -5.32 9.06
C SER A 39 7.91 -5.86 9.26
N ALA A 40 8.27 -6.93 8.55
CA ALA A 40 9.62 -7.49 8.55
C ALA A 40 10.68 -6.53 7.96
N VAL A 41 10.26 -5.54 7.16
CA VAL A 41 11.14 -4.51 6.59
C VAL A 41 11.15 -3.21 7.42
N ARG A 42 10.80 -3.30 8.71
CA ARG A 42 10.94 -2.17 9.64
C ARG A 42 12.39 -1.69 9.66
N GLY A 43 12.60 -0.39 9.48
CA GLY A 43 13.93 0.23 9.53
C GLY A 43 14.71 0.21 8.21
N ARG A 44 14.26 -0.54 7.20
CA ARG A 44 14.86 -0.56 5.84
C ARG A 44 14.47 0.71 5.06
N ASN A 45 14.97 1.87 5.49
CA ASN A 45 14.51 3.18 5.01
C ASN A 45 15.20 3.66 3.74
N ARG A 46 16.37 3.09 3.40
CA ARG A 46 17.23 3.55 2.31
C ARG A 46 17.18 2.65 1.08
N ASP A 47 16.59 1.47 1.22
CA ASP A 47 16.52 0.52 0.12
C ASP A 47 15.05 0.24 -0.26
N ILE A 48 14.62 0.90 -1.33
CA ILE A 48 13.30 0.67 -1.91
C ILE A 48 13.20 -0.75 -2.48
N ARG A 49 14.30 -1.36 -2.94
CA ARG A 49 14.29 -2.69 -3.55
C ARG A 49 13.88 -3.75 -2.54
N GLU A 50 14.48 -3.73 -1.34
CA GLU A 50 14.10 -4.66 -0.27
C GLU A 50 12.62 -4.56 0.12
N ILE A 51 12.05 -3.34 0.12
CA ILE A 51 10.63 -3.13 0.37
C ILE A 51 9.78 -3.75 -0.74
N LEU A 52 10.19 -3.59 -2.01
CA LEU A 52 9.47 -4.11 -3.16
C LEU A 52 9.56 -5.64 -3.25
N GLU A 53 10.72 -6.23 -2.99
CA GLU A 53 10.90 -7.69 -2.89
C GLU A 53 10.03 -8.29 -1.78
N TYR A 54 9.99 -7.63 -0.62
CA TYR A 54 9.08 -8.01 0.46
C TYR A 54 7.61 -7.94 0.00
N CYS A 55 7.23 -6.92 -0.75
CA CYS A 55 5.88 -6.80 -1.29
C CYS A 55 5.55 -7.94 -2.26
N LEU A 56 6.44 -8.22 -3.23
CA LEU A 56 6.25 -9.26 -4.23
C LEU A 56 6.13 -10.66 -3.60
N SER A 57 7.04 -11.01 -2.69
CA SER A 57 7.01 -12.31 -1.99
C SER A 57 5.74 -12.54 -1.16
N ARG A 58 5.03 -11.46 -0.80
CA ARG A 58 3.75 -11.49 -0.05
C ARG A 58 2.52 -11.34 -0.94
N GLY A 59 2.69 -11.22 -2.27
CA GLY A 59 1.60 -10.95 -3.21
C GLY A 59 0.97 -9.56 -3.05
N ILE A 60 1.71 -8.61 -2.48
CA ILE A 60 1.30 -7.20 -2.35
C ILE A 60 1.60 -6.51 -3.68
N LYS A 61 0.59 -5.85 -4.25
CA LYS A 61 0.70 -5.18 -5.55
C LYS A 61 0.70 -3.65 -5.49
N ILE A 62 0.35 -3.07 -4.35
CA ILE A 62 0.15 -1.62 -4.21
C ILE A 62 0.99 -1.08 -3.05
N LEU A 63 1.93 -0.19 -3.38
CA LEU A 63 2.70 0.60 -2.43
C LEU A 63 2.05 1.97 -2.24
N VAL A 64 1.78 2.35 -0.99
CA VAL A 64 1.10 3.59 -0.61
C VAL A 64 2.05 4.46 0.23
N THR A 65 2.23 5.71 -0.19
CA THR A 65 3.17 6.64 0.45
C THR A 65 2.66 8.08 0.45
N PHE A 66 3.07 8.89 1.42
CA PHE A 66 2.99 10.37 1.37
C PHE A 66 4.26 11.00 0.80
N SER A 67 5.35 10.24 0.61
CA SER A 67 6.58 10.73 0.00
C SER A 67 6.35 11.11 -1.46
N ARG A 68 6.93 12.24 -1.86
CA ARG A 68 6.99 12.65 -3.27
C ARG A 68 8.18 12.03 -4.00
N ASN A 69 9.20 11.60 -3.26
CA ASN A 69 10.51 11.21 -3.79
C ASN A 69 10.67 9.69 -3.90
N VAL A 70 9.68 8.91 -3.47
CA VAL A 70 9.69 7.46 -3.70
C VAL A 70 9.44 7.23 -5.18
N GLU A 71 10.31 6.46 -5.82
CA GLU A 71 10.20 6.01 -7.20
C GLU A 71 10.31 4.49 -7.24
N ILE A 72 9.62 3.88 -8.20
CA ILE A 72 9.71 2.44 -8.44
C ILE A 72 10.83 2.25 -9.46
N PRO A 73 11.89 1.49 -9.14
CA PRO A 73 12.92 1.16 -10.12
C PRO A 73 12.31 0.38 -11.30
N GLU A 74 12.86 0.58 -12.51
CA GLU A 74 12.34 0.04 -13.78
C GLU A 74 12.09 -1.48 -13.73
N GLU A 75 12.96 -2.23 -13.04
CA GLU A 75 12.83 -3.68 -12.90
C GLU A 75 11.58 -4.14 -12.10
N TYR A 76 10.92 -3.22 -11.41
CA TYR A 76 9.67 -3.43 -10.65
C TYR A 76 8.44 -2.79 -11.31
N GLU A 77 8.62 -2.10 -12.45
CA GLU A 77 7.53 -1.48 -13.18
C GLU A 77 6.50 -2.54 -13.62
N GLY A 78 5.21 -2.19 -13.54
CA GLY A 78 4.10 -3.12 -13.78
C GLY A 78 3.87 -4.19 -12.69
N LYS A 79 4.89 -4.52 -11.87
CA LYS A 79 4.77 -5.52 -10.79
C LYS A 79 4.16 -4.94 -9.52
N ILE A 80 4.52 -3.69 -9.19
CA ILE A 80 3.98 -2.94 -8.05
C ILE A 80 3.56 -1.54 -8.50
N ARG A 81 2.35 -1.13 -8.10
CA ARG A 81 1.83 0.21 -8.35
C ARG A 81 2.11 1.13 -7.18
N LEU A 82 2.58 2.32 -7.47
CA LEU A 82 2.84 3.36 -6.47
C LEU A 82 1.69 4.36 -6.37
N ILE A 83 1.04 4.43 -5.20
CA ILE A 83 0.03 5.43 -4.87
C ILE A 83 0.64 6.49 -3.97
N ARG A 84 0.88 7.68 -4.53
CA ARG A 84 1.26 8.87 -3.76
C ARG A 84 0.04 9.60 -3.22
N LEU A 85 -0.11 9.62 -1.90
CA LEU A 85 -1.17 10.33 -1.19
C LEU A 85 -0.87 11.83 -1.16
N LYS A 86 -1.69 12.63 -1.85
CA LYS A 86 -1.68 14.11 -1.77
C LYS A 86 -2.59 14.63 -0.63
N GLY A 87 -2.30 15.79 -0.01
CA GLY A 87 -3.28 16.54 0.81
C GLY A 87 -3.20 16.39 2.35
N GLY A 88 -2.18 15.73 2.90
CA GLY A 88 -1.90 15.72 4.35
C GLY A 88 -3.04 15.16 5.24
N ARG A 89 -3.09 15.61 6.51
CA ARG A 89 -4.04 15.16 7.56
C ARG A 89 -5.53 15.36 7.25
N ARG A 90 -5.89 16.15 6.23
CA ARG A 90 -7.29 16.46 5.87
C ARG A 90 -7.93 15.47 4.90
N LYS A 91 -7.22 14.43 4.46
CA LYS A 91 -7.85 13.38 3.63
C LYS A 91 -8.76 12.51 4.47
N THR A 92 -10.00 12.38 4.04
CA THR A 92 -10.92 11.40 4.61
C THR A 92 -10.45 10.00 4.25
N VAL A 93 -10.51 9.08 5.22
CA VAL A 93 -10.23 7.64 5.04
C VAL A 93 -10.96 7.10 3.80
N ASN A 94 -12.22 7.52 3.59
CA ASN A 94 -13.04 7.11 2.46
C ASN A 94 -12.42 7.46 1.10
N LYS A 95 -11.79 8.64 0.94
CA LYS A 95 -11.12 9.01 -0.31
C LYS A 95 -9.90 8.12 -0.58
N VAL A 96 -9.18 7.71 0.46
CA VAL A 96 -8.06 6.77 0.31
C VAL A 96 -8.56 5.38 -0.03
N ILE A 97 -9.57 4.87 0.67
CA ILE A 97 -10.21 3.59 0.36
C ILE A 97 -10.71 3.57 -1.10
N ALA A 98 -11.47 4.58 -1.53
CA ALA A 98 -11.94 4.68 -2.90
C ALA A 98 -10.78 4.59 -3.91
N ARG A 99 -9.70 5.34 -3.68
CA ARG A 99 -8.52 5.30 -4.56
C ARG A 99 -7.84 3.94 -4.59
N LEU A 100 -7.72 3.26 -3.45
CA LEU A 100 -7.13 1.93 -3.36
C LEU A 100 -7.92 0.91 -4.20
N PHE A 101 -9.25 0.95 -4.12
CA PHE A 101 -10.11 0.04 -4.89
C PHE A 101 -10.18 0.38 -6.38
N LEU A 102 -10.04 1.65 -6.76
CA LEU A 102 -9.89 2.02 -8.18
C LEU A 102 -8.63 1.38 -8.80
N GLU A 103 -7.52 1.35 -8.07
CA GLU A 103 -6.28 0.73 -8.56
C GLU A 103 -6.38 -0.79 -8.62
N ILE A 104 -7.08 -1.43 -7.68
CA ILE A 104 -7.35 -2.88 -7.76
C ILE A 104 -8.16 -3.22 -9.00
N ARG A 105 -9.24 -2.48 -9.30
CA ARG A 105 -10.09 -2.78 -10.46
C ARG A 105 -9.37 -2.62 -11.79
N ARG A 106 -8.46 -1.65 -11.88
CA ARG A 106 -7.56 -1.49 -13.04
C ARG A 106 -6.58 -2.65 -13.21
N ASP A 107 -6.33 -3.42 -12.16
CA ASP A 107 -5.52 -4.64 -12.25
C ASP A 107 -6.35 -5.81 -12.77
N GLU A 108 -7.58 -5.95 -12.29
CA GLU A 108 -8.49 -7.03 -12.68
C GLU A 108 -8.99 -6.87 -14.14
N GLY A 109 -9.29 -5.65 -14.58
CA GLY A 109 -9.71 -5.37 -15.97
C GLY A 109 -8.59 -5.36 -17.01
N ALA A 110 -7.32 -5.32 -16.60
CA ALA A 110 -6.17 -5.42 -17.52
C ALA A 110 -5.73 -6.88 -17.76
N GLN A 111 -6.35 -7.83 -17.05
CA GLN A 111 -6.14 -9.27 -17.20
C GLN A 111 -7.32 -9.96 -17.90
N SER A 112 -8.28 -9.19 -18.41
CA SER A 112 -9.48 -9.64 -19.14
C SER A 112 -9.33 -9.41 -20.63
#